data_AF-A0A1A8EIN9-F1
#
_entry.id   AF-A0A1A8EIN9-F1
#
_cell.length_a   1.000
_cell.length_b   1.000
_cell.length_c   1.000
_cell.angle_alpha   90.00
_cell.angle_beta   90.00
_cell.angle_gamma   90.00
#
_symmetry.space_group_name_H-M   'P 1'
#
loop_
_entity.id
_entity.type
_entity.pdbx_description
1 polymer ?
#
loop_
_entity_poly.entity_id
_entity_poly.type
_entity_poly.pdbx_seq_one_letter_code
_entity_poly.pdbx_strand_id
1 'polypeptide(L)'
;GQRFTYENKHFLNLLATIAEFVRFNSSPMGMLYNIFPRLMEILPGEQHKVFANIELIREFVKMKIKEHEDTLDPGSPRDFIDCFLTRMHQEKDNPSTEFHYENLQATVMNLFVAGTETTSST
;
A
#
# COMPACT_ATOMS: atom_id res chain seq x y z
N GLY A 1 1.02 9.34 -13.35
CA GLY A 1 0.36 8.02 -13.28
C GLY A 1 1.10 6.99 -14.12
N GLN A 2 1.05 5.69 -13.79
CA GLN A 2 1.71 4.62 -14.55
C GLN A 2 0.75 3.46 -14.85
N ARG A 3 0.76 2.96 -16.08
CA ARG A 3 0.11 1.69 -16.47
C ARG A 3 1.16 0.61 -16.66
N PHE A 4 0.93 -0.56 -16.06
CA PHE A 4 1.80 -1.73 -16.21
C PHE A 4 1.35 -2.61 -17.37
N THR A 5 2.31 -3.27 -18.03
CA THR A 5 2.00 -4.33 -19.02
C THR A 5 1.56 -5.60 -18.30
N TYR A 6 0.77 -6.43 -18.98
CA TYR A 6 0.24 -7.67 -18.39
C TYR A 6 1.34 -8.70 -18.08
N GLU A 7 2.47 -8.64 -18.80
CA GLU A 7 3.62 -9.54 -18.63
C GLU A 7 4.61 -9.06 -17.57
N ASN A 8 4.36 -7.91 -16.93
CA ASN A 8 5.26 -7.36 -15.92
C ASN A 8 5.29 -8.27 -14.68
N LYS A 9 6.37 -9.05 -14.54
CA LYS A 9 6.54 -10.03 -13.46
C LYS A 9 6.49 -9.42 -12.05
N HIS A 10 7.03 -8.21 -11.88
CA HIS A 10 6.98 -7.52 -10.58
C HIS A 10 5.55 -7.15 -10.22
N PHE A 11 4.80 -6.63 -11.18
CA PHE A 11 3.39 -6.27 -10.99
C PHE A 11 2.53 -7.50 -10.73
N LEU A 12 2.72 -8.59 -11.49
CA LEU A 12 2.02 -9.86 -11.25
C LEU A 12 2.29 -10.41 -9.85
N ASN A 13 3.51 -10.29 -9.34
CA ASN A 13 3.85 -10.72 -7.97
C ASN A 13 3.15 -9.86 -6.90
N LEU A 14 3.03 -8.54 -7.14
CA LEU A 14 2.28 -7.64 -6.26
C LEU A 14 0.79 -8.00 -6.23
N LEU A 15 0.19 -8.25 -7.40
CA LEU A 15 -1.21 -8.69 -7.50
C LEU A 15 -1.44 -10.01 -6.76
N ALA A 16 -0.56 -10.99 -6.93
CA ALA A 16 -0.65 -12.27 -6.23
C ALA A 16 -0.55 -12.10 -4.70
N THR A 17 0.31 -11.18 -4.25
CA THR A 17 0.45 -10.84 -2.83
C THR A 17 -0.82 -10.20 -2.27
N ILE A 18 -1.41 -9.26 -3.01
CA ILE A 18 -2.68 -8.61 -2.63
C ILE A 18 -3.79 -9.65 -2.49
N ALA A 19 -3.93 -10.55 -3.48
CA ALA A 19 -4.94 -11.59 -3.46
C ALA A 19 -4.72 -12.60 -2.30
N GLU A 20 -3.47 -12.99 -2.01
CA GLU A 20 -3.15 -13.84 -0.86
C GLU A 20 -3.51 -13.16 0.46
N PHE A 21 -3.22 -11.86 0.60
CA PHE A 21 -3.56 -11.07 1.77
C PHE A 21 -5.08 -10.97 1.98
N VAL A 22 -5.84 -10.60 0.95
CA VAL A 22 -7.30 -10.47 1.08
C VAL A 22 -7.95 -11.83 1.37
N ARG A 23 -7.51 -12.89 0.69
CA ARG A 23 -7.97 -14.26 0.98
C ARG A 23 -7.68 -14.67 2.42
N PHE A 24 -6.50 -14.36 2.96
CA PHE A 24 -6.16 -14.65 4.34
C PHE A 24 -7.09 -13.90 5.31
N ASN A 25 -7.33 -12.60 5.09
CA ASN A 25 -8.23 -11.80 5.92
C ASN A 25 -9.67 -12.32 5.91
N SER A 26 -10.14 -12.85 4.77
CA SER A 26 -11.46 -13.47 4.65
C SER A 26 -11.55 -14.91 5.19
N SER A 27 -10.44 -15.49 5.65
CA SER A 27 -10.40 -16.86 6.17
C SER A 27 -10.77 -16.94 7.66
N PRO A 28 -11.14 -18.14 8.18
CA PRO A 28 -11.32 -18.34 9.62
C PRO A 28 -10.09 -17.95 10.46
N MET A 29 -8.88 -18.19 9.96
CA MET A 29 -7.64 -17.79 10.65
C MET A 29 -7.45 -16.27 10.65
N GLY A 30 -7.80 -15.59 9.56
CA GLY A 30 -7.82 -14.12 9.51
C GLY A 30 -8.81 -13.52 10.49
N MET A 31 -10.01 -14.11 10.61
CA MET A 31 -10.99 -13.69 11.63
C MET A 31 -10.47 -13.89 13.05
N LEU A 32 -9.80 -15.01 13.34
CA LEU A 32 -9.17 -15.24 14.65
C LEU A 32 -8.05 -14.23 14.93
N TYR A 33 -7.26 -13.86 13.92
CA TYR A 33 -6.24 -12.82 14.03
C TYR A 33 -6.86 -11.46 14.38
N ASN A 34 -8.00 -11.12 13.78
CA ASN A 34 -8.70 -9.87 14.06
C ASN A 34 -9.24 -9.81 15.51
N ILE A 35 -9.70 -10.94 16.06
CA ILE A 35 -10.25 -11.01 17.43
C ILE A 35 -9.13 -11.11 18.49
N PHE A 36 -8.10 -11.91 18.23
CA PHE A 36 -7.02 -12.21 19.19
C PHE A 36 -5.62 -11.98 18.60
N PRO A 37 -5.26 -10.74 18.21
CA PRO A 37 -4.03 -10.46 17.48
C PRO A 37 -2.78 -10.88 18.25
N ARG A 38 -2.67 -10.50 19.53
CA ARG A 38 -1.50 -10.83 20.38
C ARG A 38 -1.27 -12.33 20.54
N LEU A 39 -2.34 -13.12 20.58
CA LEU A 39 -2.21 -14.58 20.69
C LEU A 39 -1.74 -15.17 19.37
N MET A 40 -2.32 -14.70 18.26
CA MET A 40 -2.03 -15.19 16.92
C MET A 40 -0.64 -14.76 16.41
N GLU A 41 -0.07 -13.67 16.94
CA GLU A 41 1.33 -13.28 16.71
C GLU A 41 2.34 -14.27 17.34
N ILE A 42 1.98 -14.94 18.43
CA ILE A 42 2.89 -15.89 19.10
C ILE A 42 2.79 -17.28 18.47
N LEU A 43 1.60 -17.65 18.00
CA LEU A 43 1.36 -18.97 17.42
C LEU A 43 2.00 -19.09 16.04
N PRO A 44 2.66 -20.20 15.70
CA PRO A 44 3.15 -20.42 14.33
C PRO A 44 1.96 -20.55 13.37
N GLY A 45 2.09 -20.00 12.17
CA GLY A 45 1.03 -20.10 11.15
C GLY A 45 1.25 -19.20 9.94
N GLU A 46 0.38 -19.35 8.95
CA GLU A 46 0.47 -18.67 7.65
C GLU A 46 0.41 -17.14 7.77
N GLN A 47 -0.13 -16.60 8.86
CA GLN A 47 -0.18 -15.15 9.12
C GLN A 47 1.19 -14.49 9.00
N HIS A 48 2.25 -15.15 9.48
CA HIS A 48 3.62 -14.62 9.42
C HIS A 48 4.11 -14.47 7.97
N LYS A 49 3.79 -15.46 7.12
CA LYS A 49 4.13 -15.42 5.70
C LYS A 49 3.34 -14.33 4.98
N VAL A 50 2.04 -14.23 5.26
CA VAL A 50 1.16 -13.22 4.65
C VAL A 50 1.62 -11.80 5.01
N PHE A 51 1.93 -11.56 6.29
CA PHE A 51 2.45 -10.26 6.72
C PHE A 51 3.89 -9.99 6.26
N ALA A 52 4.74 -11.01 6.10
CA ALA A 52 6.05 -10.81 5.46
C ALA A 52 5.88 -10.39 3.99
N ASN A 53 4.92 -10.99 3.27
CA ASN A 53 4.66 -10.65 1.88
C ASN A 53 4.08 -9.24 1.71
N ILE A 54 3.28 -8.73 2.67
CA ILE A 54 2.75 -7.35 2.59
C ILE A 54 3.87 -6.30 2.54
N GLU A 55 5.05 -6.61 3.08
CA GLU A 55 6.21 -5.71 3.04
C GLU A 55 6.66 -5.46 1.59
N LEU A 56 6.44 -6.41 0.68
CA LEU A 56 6.71 -6.22 -0.75
C LEU A 56 5.86 -5.10 -1.36
N ILE A 57 4.59 -5.00 -0.96
CA ILE A 57 3.69 -3.92 -1.38
C ILE A 57 4.16 -2.60 -0.76
N ARG A 58 4.53 -2.63 0.52
CA ARG A 58 5.02 -1.45 1.23
C ARG A 58 6.29 -0.89 0.57
N GLU A 59 7.26 -1.73 0.26
CA GLU A 59 8.51 -1.34 -0.41
C GLU A 59 8.25 -0.83 -1.84
N PHE A 60 7.33 -1.45 -2.57
CA PHE A 60 6.91 -0.94 -3.88
C PHE A 60 6.31 0.47 -3.78
N VAL A 61 5.44 0.72 -2.81
CA VAL A 61 4.85 2.06 -2.58
C VAL A 61 5.93 3.07 -2.20
N LYS A 62 6.87 2.72 -1.30
CA LYS A 62 7.99 3.61 -0.94
C LYS A 62 8.84 3.97 -2.16
N MET A 63 9.18 2.97 -2.97
CA MET A 63 9.93 3.16 -4.21
C MET A 63 9.20 4.13 -5.15
N LYS A 64 7.88 3.94 -5.34
CA LYS A 64 7.07 4.84 -6.18
C LYS A 64 7.02 6.26 -5.62
N ILE A 65 6.83 6.43 -4.31
CA ILE A 65 6.85 7.76 -3.69
C ILE A 65 8.19 8.45 -3.93
N LYS A 66 9.30 7.74 -3.73
CA LYS A 66 10.65 8.28 -3.96
C LYS A 66 10.86 8.71 -5.42
N GLU A 67 10.45 7.89 -6.39
CA GLU A 67 10.49 8.26 -7.81
C GLU A 67 9.72 9.57 -8.09
N HIS A 68 8.59 9.78 -7.39
CA HIS A 68 7.80 11.00 -7.54
C HIS A 68 8.49 12.20 -6.87
N GLU A 69 9.06 12.04 -5.67
CA GLU A 69 9.86 13.07 -4.99
C GLU A 69 11.03 13.54 -5.85
N ASP A 70 11.78 12.61 -6.46
CA ASP A 70 12.96 12.90 -7.29
C ASP A 70 12.61 13.69 -8.57
N THR A 71 11.35 13.63 -9.02
CA THR A 71 10.89 14.22 -10.28
C THR A 71 9.69 15.16 -10.11
N LEU A 72 9.45 15.63 -8.88
CA LEU A 72 8.29 16.44 -8.53
C LEU A 72 8.35 17.81 -9.20
N ASP A 73 7.30 18.16 -9.95
CA ASP A 73 7.05 19.50 -10.45
C ASP A 73 5.73 20.04 -9.86
N PRO A 74 5.79 20.98 -8.88
CA PRO A 74 4.60 21.58 -8.29
C PRO A 74 3.69 22.30 -9.28
N GLY A 75 4.21 22.71 -10.45
CA GLY A 75 3.43 23.34 -11.52
C GLY A 75 2.67 22.35 -12.41
N SER A 76 2.99 21.06 -12.34
CA SER A 76 2.42 20.03 -13.20
C SER A 76 2.31 18.67 -12.48
N PRO A 77 1.38 18.53 -11.51
CA PRO A 77 1.21 17.27 -10.78
C PRO A 77 0.71 16.15 -11.70
N ARG A 78 1.41 15.00 -11.70
CA ARG A 78 1.15 13.89 -12.65
C ARG A 78 0.12 12.89 -12.16
N ASP A 79 -0.08 12.77 -10.86
CA ASP A 79 -1.06 11.90 -10.21
C ASP A 79 -1.22 12.22 -8.71
N PHE A 80 -1.93 11.34 -8.00
CA PHE A 80 -2.23 11.46 -6.58
C PHE A 80 -0.97 11.68 -5.72
N ILE A 81 0.14 11.00 -6.02
CA ILE A 81 1.36 11.10 -5.20
C ILE A 81 1.93 12.52 -5.30
N ASP A 82 2.05 13.07 -6.51
CA ASP A 82 2.53 14.44 -6.71
C ASP A 82 1.61 15.47 -6.05
N CYS A 83 0.28 15.30 -6.14
CA CYS A 83 -0.68 16.18 -5.49
C CYS A 83 -0.49 16.18 -3.97
N PHE A 84 -0.33 15.00 -3.37
CA PHE A 84 -0.12 14.86 -1.93
C PHE A 84 1.22 15.44 -1.50
N LEU A 85 2.30 15.15 -2.23
CA LEU A 85 3.64 15.71 -1.97
C LEU A 85 3.64 17.23 -2.08
N THR A 86 2.96 17.78 -3.08
CA THR A 86 2.81 19.24 -3.24
C THR A 86 2.10 19.84 -2.04
N ARG A 87 1.04 19.19 -1.55
CA ARG A 87 0.30 19.66 -0.38
C ARG A 87 1.11 19.56 0.91
N MET A 88 1.87 18.47 1.08
CA MET A 88 2.82 18.29 2.19
C MET A 88 3.85 19.42 2.23
N HIS A 89 4.40 19.84 1.08
CA HIS A 89 5.32 20.99 1.02
C HIS A 89 4.64 22.32 1.37
N GLN A 90 3.39 22.52 0.96
CA GLN A 90 2.62 23.74 1.28
C GLN A 90 2.26 23.83 2.76
N GLU A 91 2.05 22.70 3.43
CA GLU A 91 1.66 22.63 4.84
C GLU A 91 2.83 22.31 5.79
N LYS A 92 4.07 22.36 5.33
CA LYS A 92 5.26 21.97 6.12
C LYS A 92 5.39 22.69 7.49
N ASP A 93 4.85 23.90 7.59
CA ASP A 93 4.92 24.74 8.80
C ASP A 93 3.67 24.57 9.69
N ASN A 94 2.72 23.71 9.31
CA ASN A 94 1.52 23.38 10.07
C ASN A 94 1.77 22.11 10.92
N PRO A 95 1.94 22.21 12.25
CA PRO A 95 2.21 21.05 13.10
C PRO A 95 1.02 20.09 13.23
N SER A 96 -0.19 20.50 12.84
CA SER A 96 -1.39 19.66 12.84
C SER A 96 -1.78 19.23 11.42
N THR A 97 -0.83 19.17 10.50
CA THR A 97 -1.08 18.68 9.14
C THR A 97 -1.22 17.15 9.11
N GLU A 98 -2.18 16.67 8.33
CA GLU A 98 -2.31 15.24 8.00
C GLU A 98 -1.46 14.87 6.77
N PHE A 99 -0.83 15.86 6.13
CA PHE A 99 0.03 15.65 4.97
C PHE A 99 1.45 15.36 5.42
N HIS A 100 1.71 14.11 5.79
CA HIS A 100 3.04 13.60 6.13
C HIS A 100 3.30 12.26 5.43
N TYR A 101 4.58 11.86 5.39
CA TYR A 101 5.05 10.70 4.62
C TYR A 101 4.33 9.40 4.98
N GLU A 102 4.13 9.13 6.28
CA GLU A 102 3.44 7.91 6.74
C GLU A 102 2.00 7.84 6.22
N ASN A 103 1.28 8.97 6.23
CA ASN A 103 -0.09 9.02 5.75
C ASN A 103 -0.17 8.92 4.22
N LEU A 104 0.79 9.51 3.50
CA LEU A 104 0.95 9.32 2.05
C LEU A 104 1.13 7.83 1.73
N GLN A 105 2.08 7.18 2.38
CA GLN A 105 2.36 5.76 2.18
C GLN A 105 1.13 4.90 2.47
N ALA A 106 0.47 5.10 3.61
CA ALA A 106 -0.72 4.36 4.00
C ALA A 106 -1.87 4.57 3.00
N THR A 107 -2.07 5.81 2.54
CA THR A 107 -3.15 6.15 1.60
C THR A 107 -2.91 5.55 0.22
N VAL A 108 -1.69 5.63 -0.32
CA VAL A 108 -1.35 5.00 -1.61
C VAL A 108 -1.53 3.50 -1.55
N MET A 109 -1.07 2.86 -0.46
CA MET A 109 -1.26 1.43 -0.24
C MET A 109 -2.74 1.06 -0.17
N ASN A 110 -3.54 1.81 0.58
CA ASN A 110 -4.98 1.59 0.70
C ASN A 110 -5.69 1.67 -0.67
N LEU A 111 -5.46 2.76 -1.41
CA LEU A 111 -6.03 2.94 -2.75
C LEU A 111 -5.63 1.81 -3.70
N PHE A 112 -4.36 1.39 -3.65
CA PHE A 112 -3.85 0.34 -4.52
C PHE A 112 -4.44 -1.03 -4.21
N VAL A 113 -4.50 -1.43 -2.94
CA VAL A 113 -5.08 -2.72 -2.51
C VAL A 113 -6.59 -2.73 -2.77
N ALA A 114 -7.30 -1.70 -2.30
CA ALA A 114 -8.76 -1.63 -2.42
C ALA A 114 -9.21 -1.60 -3.88
N GLY A 115 -8.60 -0.76 -4.72
CA GLY A 115 -9.00 -0.62 -6.12
C GLY A 115 -8.72 -1.86 -6.97
N THR A 116 -7.64 -2.59 -6.64
CA THR A 116 -7.22 -3.78 -7.39
C THR A 116 -8.09 -4.99 -7.07
N GLU A 117 -8.19 -5.38 -5.80
CA GLU A 117 -8.79 -6.68 -5.46
C GLU A 117 -10.31 -6.68 -5.60
N THR A 118 -10.95 -5.61 -5.12
CA THR A 118 -12.42 -5.54 -5.08
C THR A 118 -13.01 -5.57 -6.49
N THR A 119 -12.45 -4.78 -7.41
CA THR A 119 -12.90 -4.72 -8.81
C THR A 119 -12.53 -5.99 -9.58
N SER A 120 -11.39 -6.63 -9.28
CA SER A 120 -10.99 -7.86 -9.96
C SER A 120 -11.83 -9.07 -9.56
N SER A 121 -12.44 -9.05 -8.37
CA SER A 121 -13.21 -10.18 -7.82
C SER A 121 -14.69 -10.17 -8.22
N THR A 122 -15.18 -9.06 -8.80
CA THR A 122 -16.57 -8.87 -9.25
C THR A 122 -16.70 -9.04 -10.75
#